data_AF-A0A537V516-F1
#
_entry.id   AF-A0A537V516-F1
#
_cell.length_a   1.000
_cell.length_b   1.000
_cell.length_c   1.000
_cell.angle_alpha   90.00
_cell.angle_beta   90.00
_cell.angle_gamma   90.00
#
_symmetry.space_group_name_H-M   'P 1'
#
loop_
_entity.id
_entity.type
_entity.pdbx_description
1 polymer ?
#
loop_
_entity_poly.entity_id
_entity_poly.type
_entity_poly.pdbx_seq_one_letter_code
_entity_poly.pdbx_strand_id
1 'polypeptide(L)'
;MIARLDRLGPAKELAQIGAAIGRELSHPLLAAVVRKPEAELQTALDRLIGAGLLLQQGSAPYATYFFKHALVRDAAYSTLLRERRRTLHARIAETLESQFAEISENQPELLARHCTEAGQIEKAAALWGKAGLRSAQRSALVEAAEQLRRSLDHIATLTPPSALRREEIKLQVALITPLLHVRG
;
A
#
# COMPACT_ATOMS: atom_id res chain seq x y z
N MET A 1 4.56 -1.97 24.38
CA MET A 1 3.72 -2.27 23.18
C MET A 1 4.09 -3.60 22.53
N ILE A 2 5.39 -3.88 22.31
CA ILE A 2 5.91 -5.17 21.77
C ILE A 2 5.39 -6.40 22.55
N ALA A 3 5.37 -6.34 23.89
CA ALA A 3 4.87 -7.42 24.74
C ALA A 3 3.40 -7.84 24.51
N ARG A 4 2.55 -6.97 23.93
CA ARG A 4 1.17 -7.35 23.54
C ARG A 4 1.12 -8.07 22.21
N LEU A 5 2.03 -7.74 21.28
CA LEU A 5 2.14 -8.37 19.96
C LEU A 5 2.72 -9.79 20.04
N ASP A 6 3.69 -10.01 20.94
CA ASP A 6 4.29 -11.35 21.10
C ASP A 6 3.33 -12.38 21.71
N ARG A 7 2.31 -11.92 22.45
CA ARG A 7 1.24 -12.77 23.00
C ARG A 7 0.17 -13.16 21.99
N LEU A 8 0.22 -12.64 20.75
CA LEU A 8 -0.78 -12.93 19.72
C LEU A 8 -0.60 -14.31 19.07
N GLY A 9 0.55 -14.96 19.27
CA GLY A 9 0.86 -16.26 18.65
C GLY A 9 0.61 -16.22 17.13
N PRO A 10 -0.18 -17.16 16.56
CA PRO A 10 -0.50 -17.18 15.13
C PRO A 10 -1.19 -15.91 14.59
N ALA A 11 -1.89 -15.13 15.43
CA ALA A 11 -2.57 -13.91 15.00
C ALA A 11 -1.60 -12.73 14.74
N LYS A 12 -0.33 -12.84 15.17
CA LYS A 12 0.72 -11.86 14.88
C LYS A 12 0.94 -11.69 13.38
N GLU A 13 0.92 -12.80 12.62
CA GLU A 13 1.07 -12.76 11.16
C GLU A 13 -0.05 -11.95 10.51
N LEU A 14 -1.31 -12.16 10.93
CA LEU A 14 -2.43 -11.39 10.41
C LEU A 14 -2.33 -9.89 10.76
N ALA A 15 -1.89 -9.55 11.96
CA ALA A 15 -1.64 -8.16 12.34
C ALA A 15 -0.54 -7.52 11.48
N GLN A 16 0.53 -8.25 11.17
CA GLN A 16 1.60 -7.78 10.27
C GLN A 16 1.10 -7.57 8.84
N ILE A 17 0.29 -8.50 8.32
CA ILE A 17 -0.33 -8.40 6.98
C ILE A 17 -1.25 -7.19 6.93
N GLY A 18 -2.17 -7.06 7.88
CA GLY A 18 -3.06 -5.92 7.98
C GLY A 18 -2.28 -4.61 8.07
N ALA A 19 -1.20 -4.58 8.86
CA ALA A 19 -0.39 -3.38 9.01
C ALA A 19 0.33 -2.97 7.71
N ALA A 20 0.70 -3.92 6.86
CA ALA A 20 1.26 -3.63 5.54
C ALA A 20 0.21 -3.14 4.53
N ILE A 21 -1.04 -3.64 4.61
CA ILE A 21 -2.16 -3.21 3.74
C ILE A 21 -2.54 -1.76 4.03
N GLY A 22 -2.76 -1.40 5.30
CA GLY A 22 -3.06 -0.01 5.66
C GLY A 22 -3.86 0.19 6.95
N ARG A 23 -4.62 1.30 6.99
CA ARG A 23 -5.47 1.68 8.13
C ARG A 23 -6.79 0.95 8.14
N GLU A 24 -7.33 0.72 6.96
CA GLU A 24 -8.61 0.07 6.70
C GLU A 24 -8.35 -1.20 5.89
N LEU A 25 -8.98 -2.29 6.31
CA LEU A 25 -8.75 -3.62 5.79
C LEU A 25 -10.11 -4.20 5.40
N SER A 26 -10.40 -4.32 4.11
CA SER A 26 -11.59 -5.06 3.70
C SER A 26 -11.36 -6.56 3.91
N HIS A 27 -12.39 -7.26 4.36
CA HIS A 27 -12.35 -8.70 4.54
C HIS A 27 -11.93 -9.45 3.25
N PRO A 28 -12.46 -9.13 2.06
CA PRO A 28 -12.04 -9.81 0.83
C PRO A 28 -10.55 -9.63 0.50
N LEU A 29 -10.00 -8.43 0.73
CA LEU A 29 -8.56 -8.17 0.50
C LEU A 29 -7.69 -8.94 1.49
N LEU A 30 -8.07 -8.98 2.77
CA LEU A 30 -7.37 -9.77 3.77
C LEU A 30 -7.37 -11.26 3.41
N ALA A 31 -8.52 -11.83 3.04
CA ALA A 31 -8.63 -13.22 2.65
C ALA A 31 -7.73 -13.55 1.45
N ALA A 32 -7.75 -12.71 0.42
CA ALA A 32 -6.93 -12.88 -0.79
C ALA A 32 -5.42 -12.78 -0.53
N VAL A 33 -4.98 -11.90 0.38
CA VAL A 33 -3.56 -11.72 0.72
C VAL A 33 -3.07 -12.81 1.68
N VAL A 34 -3.88 -13.20 2.67
CA VAL A 34 -3.48 -14.17 3.71
C VAL A 34 -3.32 -15.57 3.12
N ARG A 35 -4.13 -15.95 2.11
CA ARG A 35 -4.09 -17.26 1.44
C ARG A 35 -4.19 -18.44 2.41
N LYS A 36 -5.05 -18.32 3.44
CA LYS A 36 -5.39 -19.38 4.40
C LYS A 36 -6.88 -19.71 4.33
N PRO A 37 -7.32 -20.89 4.83
CA PRO A 37 -8.73 -21.21 4.96
C PRO A 37 -9.49 -20.13 5.75
N GLU A 38 -10.74 -19.88 5.37
CA GLU A 38 -11.60 -18.85 5.98
C GLU A 38 -11.72 -19.03 7.51
N ALA A 39 -11.84 -20.27 7.98
CA ALA A 39 -11.91 -20.57 9.42
C ALA A 39 -10.65 -20.14 10.19
N GLU A 40 -9.46 -20.28 9.58
CA GLU A 40 -8.21 -19.83 10.19
C GLU A 40 -8.10 -18.30 10.20
N LEU A 41 -8.53 -17.64 9.12
CA LEU A 41 -8.60 -16.19 9.04
C LEU A 41 -9.53 -15.63 10.12
N GLN A 42 -10.74 -16.16 10.22
CA GLN A 42 -11.73 -15.72 11.21
C GLN A 42 -11.23 -15.93 12.64
N THR A 43 -10.62 -17.09 12.93
CA THR A 43 -10.02 -17.36 14.24
C THR A 43 -8.95 -16.33 14.60
N ALA A 44 -8.12 -15.91 13.63
CA ALA A 44 -7.10 -14.89 13.85
C ALA A 44 -7.71 -13.48 14.03
N LEU A 45 -8.74 -13.13 13.26
CA LEU A 45 -9.48 -11.87 13.39
C LEU A 45 -10.15 -11.76 14.77
N ASP A 46 -10.84 -12.80 15.21
CA ASP A 46 -11.51 -12.86 16.52
C ASP A 46 -10.52 -12.66 17.66
N ARG A 47 -9.32 -13.25 17.55
CA ARG A 47 -8.24 -13.04 18.53
C ARG A 47 -7.76 -11.58 18.55
N LEU A 48 -7.59 -10.95 17.40
CA LEU A 48 -7.16 -9.54 17.32
C LEU A 48 -8.24 -8.58 17.84
N ILE A 49 -9.51 -8.88 17.59
CA ILE A 49 -10.67 -8.12 18.09
C ILE A 49 -10.81 -8.31 19.61
N GLY A 50 -10.77 -9.55 20.10
CA GLY A 50 -10.83 -9.87 21.52
C GLY A 50 -9.67 -9.28 22.33
N ALA A 51 -8.47 -9.15 21.73
CA ALA A 51 -7.34 -8.45 22.31
C ALA A 51 -7.45 -6.91 22.25
N GLY A 52 -8.52 -6.38 21.65
CA GLY A 52 -8.79 -4.96 21.49
C GLY A 52 -7.83 -4.24 20.54
N LEU A 53 -7.23 -4.97 19.59
CA LEU A 53 -6.28 -4.43 18.62
C LEU A 53 -6.94 -4.01 17.31
N LEU A 54 -7.95 -4.77 16.88
CA LEU A 54 -8.80 -4.45 15.75
C LEU A 54 -10.21 -4.09 16.20
N LEU A 55 -10.85 -3.21 15.44
CA LEU A 55 -12.28 -2.96 15.44
C LEU A 55 -12.86 -3.53 14.14
N GLN A 56 -14.04 -4.12 14.22
CA GLN A 56 -14.80 -4.60 13.07
C GLN A 56 -15.99 -3.69 12.82
N GLN A 57 -16.23 -3.36 11.57
CA GLN A 57 -17.44 -2.70 11.10
C GLN A 57 -18.13 -3.58 10.06
N GLY A 58 -19.44 -3.81 10.25
CA GLY A 58 -20.21 -4.74 9.43
C GLY A 58 -19.86 -6.22 9.69
N SER A 59 -20.36 -7.09 8.82
CA SER A 59 -20.22 -8.54 8.93
C SER A 59 -19.63 -9.12 7.64
N ALA A 60 -18.90 -10.22 7.76
CA ALA A 60 -18.40 -10.95 6.59
C ALA A 60 -19.57 -11.30 5.63
N PRO A 61 -19.34 -11.28 4.30
CA PRO A 61 -18.08 -11.05 3.61
C PRO A 61 -17.72 -9.56 3.39
N TYR A 62 -18.59 -8.63 3.82
CA TYR A 62 -18.44 -7.19 3.57
C TYR A 62 -17.86 -6.41 4.76
N ALA A 63 -17.30 -7.11 5.75
CA ALA A 63 -16.72 -6.48 6.92
C ALA A 63 -15.47 -5.67 6.56
N THR A 64 -15.29 -4.56 7.26
CA THR A 64 -14.04 -3.81 7.29
C THR A 64 -13.44 -3.86 8.69
N TYR A 65 -12.11 -3.93 8.75
CA TYR A 65 -11.36 -3.97 9.99
C TYR A 65 -10.40 -2.77 10.08
N PHE A 66 -10.27 -2.23 11.28
CA PHE A 66 -9.45 -1.07 11.56
C PHE A 66 -8.56 -1.32 12.77
N PHE A 67 -7.30 -0.89 12.71
CA PHE A 67 -6.48 -0.85 13.91
C PHE A 67 -7.02 0.20 14.87
N LYS A 68 -7.30 -0.22 16.11
CA LYS A 68 -7.79 0.67 17.16
C LYS A 68 -6.79 1.82 17.45
N HIS A 69 -5.50 1.56 17.27
CA HIS A 69 -4.45 2.56 17.46
C HIS A 69 -3.39 2.46 16.36
N ALA A 70 -2.99 3.60 15.78
CA ALA A 70 -1.94 3.68 14.77
C ALA A 70 -0.61 3.08 15.26
N LEU A 71 -0.24 3.32 16.52
CA LEU A 71 0.96 2.75 17.12
C LEU A 71 0.95 1.20 17.16
N VAL A 72 -0.21 0.55 17.28
CA VAL A 72 -0.29 -0.92 17.24
C VAL A 72 0.05 -1.43 15.84
N ARG A 73 -0.53 -0.79 14.82
CA ARG A 73 -0.23 -1.07 13.41
C ARG A 73 1.25 -0.88 13.14
N ASP A 74 1.80 0.26 13.55
CA ASP A 74 3.20 0.61 13.30
C ASP A 74 4.14 -0.36 14.04
N ALA A 75 3.80 -0.74 15.27
CA ALA A 75 4.53 -1.76 16.00
C ALA A 75 4.46 -3.12 15.30
N ALA A 76 3.28 -3.57 14.85
CA ALA A 76 3.13 -4.81 14.10
C ALA A 76 3.97 -4.79 12.82
N TYR A 77 3.87 -3.74 12.01
CA TYR A 77 4.66 -3.56 10.80
C TYR A 77 6.16 -3.52 11.08
N SER A 78 6.57 -2.84 12.15
CA SER A 78 7.98 -2.71 12.53
C SER A 78 8.65 -4.05 12.84
N THR A 79 7.88 -5.05 13.29
CA THR A 79 8.39 -6.40 13.59
C THR A 79 8.70 -7.24 12.36
N LEU A 80 8.27 -6.83 11.16
CA LEU A 80 8.62 -7.52 9.93
C LEU A 80 10.08 -7.23 9.53
N LEU A 81 10.85 -8.27 9.25
CA LEU A 81 12.18 -8.15 8.64
C LEU A 81 12.07 -7.58 7.21
N ARG A 82 13.12 -6.88 6.76
CA ARG A 82 13.15 -6.19 5.46
C ARG A 82 12.75 -7.09 4.28
N GLU A 83 13.28 -8.31 4.21
CA GLU A 83 12.96 -9.26 3.14
C GLU A 83 11.49 -9.69 3.19
N ARG A 84 10.98 -10.03 4.38
CA ARG A 84 9.57 -10.41 4.57
C ARG A 84 8.63 -9.26 4.22
N ARG A 85 9.00 -8.01 4.51
CA ARG A 85 8.24 -6.83 4.05
C ARG A 85 8.17 -6.76 2.54
N ARG A 86 9.31 -6.88 1.85
CA ARG A 86 9.34 -6.87 0.37
C ARG A 86 8.44 -7.95 -0.22
N THR A 87 8.55 -9.20 0.24
CA THR A 87 7.69 -10.30 -0.21
C THR A 87 6.21 -10.03 0.06
N LEU A 88 5.88 -9.51 1.24
CA LEU A 88 4.50 -9.18 1.60
C LEU A 88 3.93 -8.08 0.72
N HIS A 89 4.69 -7.01 0.48
CA HIS A 89 4.26 -5.92 -0.40
C HIS A 89 4.13 -6.38 -1.86
N ALA A 90 5.00 -7.25 -2.34
CA ALA A 90 4.87 -7.86 -3.67
C ALA A 90 3.58 -8.66 -3.80
N ARG A 91 3.25 -9.48 -2.77
CA ARG A 91 2.00 -10.25 -2.72
C ARG A 91 0.77 -9.34 -2.69
N ILE A 92 0.80 -8.26 -1.92
CA ILE A 92 -0.32 -7.31 -1.88
C ILE A 92 -0.51 -6.65 -3.25
N ALA A 93 0.58 -6.20 -3.90
CA ALA A 93 0.53 -5.62 -5.23
C ALA A 93 -0.06 -6.60 -6.27
N GLU A 94 0.41 -7.85 -6.27
CA GLU A 94 -0.11 -8.91 -7.14
C GLU A 94 -1.61 -9.15 -6.91
N THR A 95 -2.05 -9.22 -5.64
CA THR A 95 -3.47 -9.41 -5.31
C THR A 95 -4.31 -8.22 -5.78
N LEU A 96 -3.85 -6.98 -5.54
CA LEU A 96 -4.56 -5.78 -5.98
C LEU A 96 -4.74 -5.75 -7.50
N GLU A 97 -3.73 -6.12 -8.26
CA GLU A 97 -3.80 -6.14 -9.72
C GLU A 97 -4.68 -7.25 -10.27
N SER A 98 -4.54 -8.46 -9.73
CA SER A 98 -5.19 -9.66 -10.28
C SER A 98 -6.66 -9.80 -9.87
N GLN A 99 -7.03 -9.32 -8.69
CA GLN A 99 -8.35 -9.56 -8.09
C GLN A 99 -9.13 -8.29 -7.77
N PHE A 100 -8.45 -7.14 -7.71
CA PHE A 100 -9.06 -5.85 -7.37
C PHE A 100 -8.71 -4.79 -8.43
N ALA A 101 -8.88 -5.14 -9.71
CA ALA A 101 -8.52 -4.29 -10.84
C ALA A 101 -9.15 -2.89 -10.75
N GLU A 102 -10.41 -2.79 -10.32
CA GLU A 102 -11.08 -1.51 -10.12
C GLU A 102 -10.36 -0.62 -9.10
N ILE A 103 -9.89 -1.18 -7.98
CA ILE A 103 -9.09 -0.44 -6.99
C ILE A 103 -7.76 0.00 -7.61
N SER A 104 -7.08 -0.90 -8.31
CA SER A 104 -5.79 -0.63 -8.96
C SER A 104 -5.89 0.44 -10.06
N GLU A 105 -7.00 0.46 -10.79
CA GLU A 105 -7.29 1.47 -11.81
C GLU A 105 -7.70 2.81 -11.20
N ASN A 106 -8.49 2.79 -10.13
CA ASN A 106 -9.00 3.98 -9.47
C ASN A 106 -8.00 4.65 -8.51
N GLN A 107 -7.05 3.89 -7.97
CA GLN A 107 -6.07 4.33 -6.98
C GLN A 107 -4.66 3.82 -7.36
N PRO A 108 -4.09 4.25 -8.50
CA PRO A 108 -2.76 3.80 -8.94
C PRO A 108 -1.67 4.07 -7.90
N GLU A 109 -1.81 5.11 -7.07
CA GLU A 109 -0.92 5.45 -5.96
C GLU A 109 -0.86 4.37 -4.86
N LEU A 110 -1.97 3.66 -4.62
CA LEU A 110 -2.01 2.57 -3.66
C LEU A 110 -1.11 1.44 -4.13
N LEU A 111 -1.31 1.02 -5.38
CA LEU A 111 -0.50 -0.03 -5.99
C LEU A 111 0.97 0.40 -6.13
N ALA A 112 1.22 1.65 -6.52
CA ALA A 112 2.57 2.22 -6.63
C ALA A 112 3.34 2.11 -5.31
N ARG A 113 2.70 2.39 -4.17
CA ARG A 113 3.29 2.23 -2.84
C ARG A 113 3.69 0.78 -2.57
N HIS A 114 2.81 -0.19 -2.86
CA HIS A 114 3.15 -1.60 -2.65
C HIS A 114 4.28 -2.07 -3.59
N CYS A 115 4.30 -1.64 -4.86
CA CYS A 115 5.41 -1.92 -5.76
C CYS A 115 6.73 -1.29 -5.28
N THR A 116 6.68 -0.06 -4.74
CA THR A 116 7.84 0.63 -4.18
C THR A 116 8.45 -0.17 -3.03
N GLU A 117 7.63 -0.54 -2.05
CA GLU A 117 8.06 -1.32 -0.88
C GLU A 117 8.50 -2.75 -1.25
N ALA A 118 7.96 -3.29 -2.35
CA ALA A 118 8.38 -4.57 -2.91
C ALA A 118 9.73 -4.51 -3.65
N GLY A 119 10.22 -3.31 -3.98
CA GLY A 119 11.40 -3.12 -4.84
C GLY A 119 11.14 -3.32 -6.33
N GLN A 120 9.87 -3.31 -6.77
CA GLN A 120 9.48 -3.37 -8.18
C GLN A 120 9.53 -1.96 -8.80
N ILE A 121 10.75 -1.41 -8.88
CA ILE A 121 10.99 0.03 -9.12
C ILE A 121 10.42 0.53 -10.46
N GLU A 122 10.61 -0.22 -11.54
CA GLU A 122 10.09 0.16 -12.86
C GLU A 122 8.56 0.28 -12.86
N LYS A 123 7.89 -0.70 -12.27
CA LYS A 123 6.43 -0.71 -12.13
C LYS A 123 5.93 0.40 -11.22
N ALA A 124 6.61 0.61 -10.09
CA ALA A 124 6.31 1.70 -9.17
C ALA A 124 6.43 3.06 -9.86
N ALA A 125 7.49 3.30 -10.65
CA ALA A 125 7.68 4.52 -11.41
C ALA A 125 6.50 4.80 -12.34
N ALA A 126 6.08 3.82 -13.14
CA ALA A 126 4.95 3.96 -14.06
C ALA A 126 3.64 4.28 -13.32
N LEU A 127 3.37 3.60 -12.21
CA LEU A 127 2.15 3.80 -11.43
C LEU A 127 2.13 5.15 -10.70
N TRP A 128 3.26 5.58 -10.13
CA TRP A 128 3.39 6.92 -9.55
C TRP A 128 3.20 8.02 -10.60
N GLY A 129 3.73 7.83 -11.81
CA GLY A 129 3.52 8.76 -12.92
C GLY A 129 2.04 8.85 -13.32
N LYS A 130 1.37 7.70 -13.46
CA LYS A 130 -0.08 7.62 -13.72
C LYS A 130 -0.89 8.32 -12.62
N ALA A 131 -0.56 8.08 -11.36
CA ALA A 131 -1.22 8.73 -10.22
C ALA A 131 -1.04 10.25 -10.26
N GLY A 132 0.19 10.72 -10.44
CA GLY A 132 0.52 12.14 -10.49
C GLY A 132 -0.20 12.89 -11.62
N LEU A 133 -0.25 12.29 -12.82
CA LEU A 133 -0.99 12.84 -13.95
C LEU A 133 -2.50 12.91 -13.66
N ARG A 134 -3.08 11.88 -13.03
CA ARG A 134 -4.51 11.88 -12.65
C ARG A 134 -4.81 12.94 -11.58
N SER A 135 -3.95 13.08 -10.58
CA SER A 135 -4.09 14.10 -9.55
C SER A 135 -4.03 15.50 -10.15
N ALA A 136 -3.10 15.73 -11.10
CA ALA A 136 -3.01 17.00 -11.83
C ALA A 136 -4.29 17.30 -12.63
N GLN A 137 -4.85 16.31 -13.33
CA GLN A 137 -6.13 16.45 -14.05
C GLN A 137 -7.31 16.79 -13.13
N ARG A 138 -7.25 16.40 -11.86
CA ARG A 138 -8.27 16.69 -10.84
C ARG A 138 -7.93 17.93 -9.99
N SER A 139 -6.92 18.70 -10.36
CA SER A 139 -6.42 19.86 -9.61
C SER A 139 -5.96 19.56 -8.18
N ALA A 140 -5.65 18.29 -7.88
CA ALA A 140 -5.02 17.86 -6.62
C ALA A 140 -3.50 18.10 -6.74
N LEU A 141 -3.09 19.37 -6.73
CA LEU A 141 -1.74 19.78 -7.12
C LEU A 141 -0.66 19.38 -6.10
N VAL A 142 -0.98 19.30 -4.81
CA VAL A 142 -0.03 18.86 -3.78
C VAL A 142 0.31 17.38 -4.00
N GLU A 143 -0.71 16.54 -4.16
CA GLU A 143 -0.61 15.11 -4.42
C GLU A 143 0.07 14.85 -5.77
N ALA A 144 -0.31 15.59 -6.81
CA ALA A 144 0.31 15.49 -8.13
C ALA A 144 1.82 15.75 -8.05
N ALA A 145 2.22 16.81 -7.34
CA ALA A 145 3.62 17.16 -7.21
C ALA A 145 4.41 16.06 -6.47
N GLU A 146 3.85 15.49 -5.39
CA GLU A 146 4.47 14.40 -4.65
C GLU A 146 4.60 13.12 -5.50
N GLN A 147 3.53 12.72 -6.15
CA GLN A 147 3.46 11.48 -6.95
C GLN A 147 4.38 11.55 -8.18
N LEU A 148 4.39 12.67 -8.90
CA LEU A 148 5.28 12.88 -10.04
C LEU A 148 6.76 12.87 -9.61
N ARG A 149 7.10 13.47 -8.45
CA ARG A 149 8.45 13.39 -7.89
C ARG A 149 8.87 11.96 -7.60
N ARG A 150 8.03 11.18 -6.91
CA ARG A 150 8.32 9.77 -6.63
C ARG A 150 8.58 8.97 -7.90
N SER A 151 7.80 9.21 -8.95
CA SER A 151 8.01 8.58 -10.25
C SER A 151 9.39 8.91 -10.84
N LEU A 152 9.74 10.20 -10.88
CA LEU A 152 11.03 10.67 -11.39
C LEU A 152 12.22 10.14 -10.56
N ASP A 153 12.09 10.13 -9.23
CA ASP A 153 13.12 9.58 -8.33
C ASP A 153 13.36 8.10 -8.62
N HIS A 154 12.30 7.31 -8.88
CA HIS A 154 12.45 5.92 -9.29
C HIS A 154 13.09 5.76 -10.66
N ILE A 155 12.66 6.55 -11.67
CA ILE A 155 13.26 6.54 -13.01
C ILE A 155 14.76 6.81 -12.93
N ALA A 156 15.18 7.76 -12.10
CA ALA A 156 16.59 8.13 -11.92
C ALA A 156 17.47 6.97 -11.38
N THR A 157 16.88 6.00 -10.69
CA THR A 157 17.59 4.80 -10.19
C THR A 157 17.70 3.66 -11.22
N LEU A 158 16.96 3.72 -12.33
CA LEU A 158 16.98 2.71 -13.39
C LEU A 158 18.14 3.00 -14.37
N THR A 159 18.90 1.98 -14.77
CA THR A 159 20.00 2.09 -15.76
C THR A 159 19.57 1.38 -17.08
N PRO A 160 19.70 1.95 -18.30
CA PRO A 160 20.06 3.30 -18.72
C PRO A 160 18.86 4.16 -19.19
N PRO A 161 18.98 5.50 -19.15
CA PRO A 161 17.86 6.45 -19.26
C PRO A 161 17.21 6.58 -20.65
N SER A 162 17.74 5.95 -21.69
CA SER A 162 17.30 6.21 -23.07
C SER A 162 15.89 5.69 -23.36
N ALA A 163 15.51 4.53 -22.82
CA ALA A 163 14.18 3.94 -23.03
C ALA A 163 13.07 4.74 -22.32
N LEU A 164 13.38 5.38 -21.20
CA LEU A 164 12.41 6.11 -20.37
C LEU A 164 12.48 7.62 -20.55
N ARG A 165 13.42 8.14 -21.35
CA ARG A 165 13.66 9.59 -21.49
C ARG A 165 12.42 10.38 -21.91
N ARG A 166 11.63 9.83 -22.82
CA ARG A 166 10.39 10.47 -23.27
C ARG A 166 9.37 10.59 -22.13
N GLU A 167 9.21 9.52 -21.35
CA GLU A 167 8.28 9.54 -20.22
C GLU A 167 8.79 10.46 -19.11
N GLU A 168 10.11 10.45 -18.83
CA GLU A 168 10.74 11.38 -17.89
C GLU A 168 10.44 12.84 -18.24
N ILE A 169 10.66 13.26 -19.50
CA ILE A 169 10.38 14.63 -19.96
C ILE A 169 8.90 14.98 -19.79
N LYS A 170 8.01 14.05 -20.16
CA LYS A 170 6.56 14.25 -20.01
C LYS A 170 6.17 14.47 -18.54
N LEU A 171 6.73 13.69 -17.61
CA LEU A 171 6.47 13.83 -16.17
C LEU A 171 7.08 15.12 -15.61
N GLN A 172 8.27 15.53 -16.07
CA GLN A 172 8.89 16.81 -15.71
C GLN A 172 8.02 18.00 -16.13
N VAL A 173 7.50 17.99 -17.37
CA VAL A 173 6.58 19.02 -17.85
C VAL A 173 5.29 19.05 -17.02
N ALA A 174 4.72 17.88 -16.72
CA ALA A 174 3.52 17.78 -15.89
C ALA A 174 3.72 18.29 -14.45
N LEU A 175 4.96 18.28 -13.94
CA LEU A 175 5.31 18.73 -12.59
C LEU A 175 5.41 20.25 -12.44
N ILE A 176 5.57 21.01 -13.54
CA ILE A 176 5.75 22.47 -13.51
C ILE A 176 4.57 23.17 -12.83
N THR A 177 3.35 22.94 -13.30
CA THR A 177 2.14 23.60 -12.77
C THR A 177 1.88 23.26 -11.30
N PRO A 178 1.93 21.97 -10.87
CA PRO A 178 1.86 21.62 -9.46
C PRO A 178 2.92 22.31 -8.60
N LEU A 179 4.17 22.42 -9.07
CA LEU A 179 5.25 23.06 -8.30
C LEU A 179 5.03 24.55 -8.07
N LEU A 180 4.49 25.27 -9.06
CA LEU A 180 4.20 26.70 -8.92
C LEU A 180 3.18 27.00 -7.82
N HIS A 181 2.22 26.08 -7.59
CA HIS A 181 1.16 26.26 -6.60
C HIS A 181 1.54 25.76 -5.20
N VAL A 182 2.46 24.80 -5.10
CA VAL A 182 2.90 24.26 -3.80
C VAL A 182 3.98 25.14 -3.14
N ARG A 183 4.63 26.03 -3.92
CA ARG A 183 5.72 26.91 -3.45
C ARG A 183 5.34 28.38 -3.33
N GLY A 184 4.11 28.76 -3.68
CA GLY A 184 3.56 30.11 -3.49
C GLY A 184 2.60 30.13 -2.32
#